data_AF-A0A939ZLW1-F1
#
_entry.id   AF-A0A939ZLW1-F1
#
_cell.length_a   1.000
_cell.length_b   1.000
_cell.length_c   1.000
_cell.angle_alpha   90.00
_cell.angle_beta   90.00
_cell.angle_gamma   90.00
#
_symmetry.space_group_name_H-M   'P 1'
#
loop_
_entity.id
_entity.type
_entity.pdbx_description
1 polymer ?
#
loop_
_entity_poly.entity_id
_entity_poly.type
_entity_poly.pdbx_seq_one_letter_code
_entity_poly.pdbx_strand_id
1 'polypeptide(L)'
;LKDIISPDSPSSITPENIINVVSDHYSVSIDQIKSSKRTQDVSHPRQIIMYLCRSMTNATYKEIASLLGGRDHSTIMYGERSISDMMEKDESTRRTIETIVNKLKSN
;
A
#
# COMPACT_ATOMS: atom_id res chain seq x y z
N LEU A 1 -0.05 -29.69 16.51
CA LEU A 1 -0.75 -29.74 15.21
C LEU A 1 -1.43 -28.39 15.01
N LYS A 2 -1.03 -27.62 13.99
CA LYS A 2 -1.79 -26.45 13.53
C LYS A 2 -1.79 -26.44 12.01
N ASP A 3 -2.95 -26.82 11.52
CA ASP A 3 -3.66 -26.30 10.35
C ASP A 3 -3.04 -26.54 8.97
N ILE A 4 -3.63 -27.57 8.38
CA ILE A 4 -3.78 -27.89 6.97
C ILE A 4 -4.19 -26.63 6.20
N ILE A 5 -3.35 -26.20 5.27
CA ILE A 5 -3.64 -25.11 4.34
C ILE A 5 -4.53 -25.68 3.24
N SER A 6 -5.82 -25.31 3.27
CA SER A 6 -6.74 -25.53 2.14
C SER A 6 -6.32 -24.65 0.95
N PRO A 7 -6.12 -25.21 -0.26
CA PRO A 7 -5.60 -24.46 -1.41
C PRO A 7 -6.65 -23.66 -2.21
N ASP A 8 -7.83 -23.36 -1.64
CA ASP A 8 -8.95 -22.72 -2.38
C ASP A 8 -9.52 -21.47 -1.66
N SER A 9 -8.64 -20.55 -1.26
CA SER A 9 -9.06 -19.20 -0.84
C SER A 9 -8.68 -18.23 -1.97
N PRO A 10 -9.58 -17.36 -2.47
CA PRO A 10 -9.13 -16.25 -3.30
C PRO A 10 -8.06 -15.50 -2.52
N SER A 11 -6.89 -15.28 -3.12
CA SER A 11 -5.73 -14.62 -2.53
C SER A 11 -6.18 -13.40 -1.73
N SER A 12 -6.27 -13.50 -0.41
CA SER A 12 -6.75 -12.39 0.40
C SER A 12 -5.75 -11.25 0.27
N ILE A 13 -6.19 -10.06 -0.14
CA ILE A 13 -5.31 -8.89 -0.27
C ILE A 13 -4.77 -8.55 1.12
N THR A 14 -3.45 -8.69 1.31
CA THR A 14 -2.76 -8.35 2.56
C THR A 14 -1.95 -7.07 2.43
N PRO A 15 -1.65 -6.37 3.54
CA PRO A 15 -0.75 -5.22 3.52
C PRO A 15 0.62 -5.52 2.91
N GLU A 16 1.17 -6.71 3.14
CA GLU A 16 2.45 -7.15 2.58
C GLU A 16 2.37 -7.32 1.06
N ASN A 17 1.27 -7.89 0.56
CA ASN A 17 1.01 -7.99 -0.89
C ASN A 17 0.95 -6.60 -1.52
N ILE A 18 0.21 -5.66 -0.90
CA ILE A 18 0.13 -4.27 -1.35
C ILE A 18 1.52 -3.62 -1.41
N ILE A 19 2.34 -3.79 -0.37
CA ILE A 19 3.71 -3.26 -0.36
C ILE A 19 4.51 -3.80 -1.54
N ASN A 20 4.46 -5.10 -1.79
CA ASN A 20 5.21 -5.73 -2.89
C ASN A 20 4.76 -5.21 -4.26
N VAL A 21 3.45 -5.26 -4.54
CA VAL A 21 2.91 -4.84 -5.85
C VAL A 21 3.19 -3.37 -6.12
N VAL A 22 3.06 -2.49 -5.13
CA VAL A 22 3.37 -1.06 -5.31
C VAL A 22 4.87 -0.83 -5.46
N SER A 23 5.70 -1.51 -4.67
CA SER A 23 7.16 -1.44 -4.78
C SER A 23 7.63 -1.83 -6.18
N ASP A 24 7.10 -2.94 -6.70
CA ASP A 24 7.41 -3.44 -8.04
C ASP A 24 6.91 -2.48 -9.13
N HIS A 25 5.68 -1.96 -9.00
CA HIS A 25 5.11 -1.02 -9.96
C HIS A 25 5.99 0.24 -10.14
N TYR A 26 6.53 0.76 -9.05
CA TYR A 26 7.36 1.96 -9.07
C TYR A 26 8.87 1.68 -9.13
N SER A 27 9.27 0.41 -9.17
CA SER A 27 10.69 0.00 -9.13
C SER A 27 11.45 0.59 -7.93
N VAL A 28 10.79 0.62 -6.76
CA VAL A 28 11.33 1.10 -5.49
C VAL A 28 11.51 -0.10 -4.57
N SER A 29 12.66 -0.24 -3.92
CA SER A 29 12.85 -1.38 -3.02
C SER A 29 12.00 -1.25 -1.75
N ILE A 30 11.62 -2.39 -1.17
CA ILE A 30 10.87 -2.43 0.10
C ILE A 30 11.66 -1.72 1.22
N ASP A 31 13.00 -1.82 1.21
CA ASP A 31 13.85 -1.09 2.16
C ASP A 31 13.74 0.42 2.01
N GLN A 32 13.66 0.93 0.77
CA GLN A 32 13.40 2.34 0.52
C GLN A 32 12.00 2.74 1.01
N ILE A 33 10.98 1.91 0.77
CA ILE A 33 9.62 2.12 1.32
C ILE A 33 9.67 2.23 2.84
N LYS A 34 10.40 1.35 3.53
CA LYS A 34 10.53 1.36 5.00
C LYS A 34 11.46 2.46 5.53
N SER A 35 12.35 3.00 4.70
CA SER A 35 13.31 4.02 5.10
C SER A 35 12.67 5.36 5.46
N SER A 36 13.46 6.26 6.05
CA SER A 36 13.10 7.66 6.29
C SER A 36 13.18 8.55 5.04
N LYS A 37 13.58 8.02 3.86
CA LYS A 37 13.74 8.80 2.63
C LYS A 37 12.42 9.45 2.21
N ARG A 38 12.47 10.77 1.91
CA ARG A 38 11.31 11.63 1.64
C ARG A 38 11.20 12.12 0.19
N THR A 39 12.15 11.76 -0.65
CA THR A 39 12.13 12.11 -2.08
C THR A 39 10.87 11.56 -2.75
N GLN A 40 10.35 12.28 -3.74
CA GLN A 40 9.02 12.01 -4.34
C GLN A 40 8.92 10.60 -4.94
N ASP A 41 10.00 10.10 -5.54
CA ASP A 41 10.16 8.73 -6.05
C ASP A 41 9.88 7.66 -4.99
N VAL A 42 10.03 7.96 -3.69
CA VAL A 42 9.77 7.00 -2.60
C VAL A 42 8.56 7.41 -1.76
N SER A 43 8.36 8.70 -1.52
CA SER A 43 7.24 9.16 -0.69
C SER A 43 5.89 8.95 -1.38
N HIS A 44 5.81 9.13 -2.71
CA HIS A 44 4.55 8.94 -3.43
C HIS A 44 4.10 7.47 -3.46
N PRO A 45 4.93 6.47 -3.85
CA PRO A 45 4.55 5.06 -3.77
C PRO A 45 4.18 4.63 -2.34
N ARG A 46 4.88 5.18 -1.33
CA ARG A 46 4.58 4.89 0.07
C ARG A 46 3.20 5.42 0.49
N GLN A 47 2.81 6.61 0.05
CA GLN A 47 1.47 7.15 0.32
C GLN A 47 0.38 6.30 -0.37
N ILE A 48 0.65 5.79 -1.56
CA ILE A 48 -0.24 4.85 -2.26
C ILE A 48 -0.43 3.58 -1.44
N ILE A 49 0.64 3.02 -0.87
CA ILE A 49 0.54 1.86 0.03
C ILE A 49 -0.35 2.21 1.24
N MET A 50 -0.16 3.37 1.87
CA MET A 50 -0.98 3.80 3.01
C MET A 50 -2.47 3.85 2.66
N TYR A 51 -2.80 4.46 1.52
CA TYR A 51 -4.17 4.52 1.01
C TYR A 51 -4.75 3.13 0.72
N LEU A 52 -4.04 2.30 -0.05
CA LEU A 52 -4.53 0.98 -0.45
C LEU A 52 -4.70 0.04 0.75
N CYS A 53 -3.78 0.05 1.71
CA CYS A 53 -3.92 -0.74 2.94
C CYS A 53 -5.20 -0.37 3.70
N ARG A 54 -5.55 0.92 3.78
CA ARG A 54 -6.78 1.37 4.44
C ARG A 54 -8.05 1.05 3.66
N SER A 55 -7.99 1.10 2.33
CA SER A 55 -9.14 0.87 1.46
C SER A 55 -9.41 -0.61 1.16
N MET A 56 -8.39 -1.47 1.23
CA MET A 56 -8.46 -2.85 0.76
C MET A 56 -8.20 -3.91 1.84
N THR A 57 -7.86 -3.49 3.07
CA THR A 57 -7.57 -4.40 4.18
C THR A 57 -8.19 -3.89 5.48
N ASN A 58 -8.22 -4.75 6.50
CA ASN A 58 -8.66 -4.38 7.85
C ASN A 58 -7.51 -3.84 8.73
N ALA A 59 -6.32 -3.60 8.16
CA ALA A 59 -5.15 -3.17 8.93
C ALA A 59 -5.35 -1.77 9.52
N THR A 60 -5.11 -1.63 10.82
CA THR A 60 -5.15 -0.36 11.55
C THR A 60 -3.99 0.55 11.14
N TYR A 61 -4.12 1.85 11.41
CA TYR A 61 -3.03 2.80 11.17
C TYR A 61 -1.73 2.43 11.87
N LYS A 62 -1.81 1.81 13.06
CA LYS A 62 -0.62 1.36 13.82
C LYS A 62 0.06 0.17 13.15
N GLU A 63 -0.71 -0.79 12.64
CA GLU A 63 -0.16 -1.95 11.93
C GLU A 63 0.52 -1.52 10.63
N ILE A 64 -0.13 -0.66 9.84
CA ILE A 64 0.44 -0.11 8.60
C ILE A 64 1.73 0.69 8.92
N ALA A 65 1.71 1.51 9.96
CA ALA A 65 2.89 2.22 10.44
C ALA A 65 4.07 1.29 10.76
N SER A 66 3.80 0.18 11.47
CA SER A 66 4.80 -0.84 11.79
C SER A 66 5.41 -1.43 10.52
N LEU A 67 4.58 -1.80 9.54
CA LEU A 67 5.03 -2.37 8.27
C LEU A 67 5.87 -1.40 7.43
N LEU A 68 5.63 -0.09 7.55
CA LEU A 68 6.31 0.96 6.81
C LEU A 68 7.51 1.58 7.56
N GLY A 69 8.13 0.81 8.47
CA GLY A 69 9.35 1.21 9.18
C GLY A 69 9.10 1.94 10.49
N GLY A 70 7.98 1.67 11.17
CA GLY A 70 7.67 2.26 12.48
C GLY A 70 7.31 3.75 12.42
N ARG A 71 6.58 4.17 11.38
CA ARG A 71 6.16 5.57 11.20
C ARG A 71 5.09 5.99 12.20
N ASP A 72 4.87 7.29 12.36
CA ASP A 72 3.74 7.75 13.17
C ASP A 72 2.41 7.44 12.47
N HIS A 73 1.41 6.96 13.23
CA HIS A 73 0.07 6.66 12.70
C HIS A 73 -0.59 7.86 11.99
N SER A 74 -0.33 9.09 12.43
CA SER A 74 -0.79 10.32 11.76
C SER A 74 -0.16 10.51 10.38
N THR A 75 1.06 9.96 10.16
CA THR A 75 1.68 9.93 8.82
C THR A 75 0.88 9.03 7.88
N ILE A 76 0.30 7.94 8.38
CA ILE A 76 -0.53 7.04 7.58
C ILE A 76 -1.83 7.72 7.18
N MET A 77 -2.48 8.39 8.15
CA MET A 77 -3.69 9.19 7.88
C MET A 77 -3.42 10.30 6.85
N TYR A 78 -2.28 10.98 6.96
CA TYR A 78 -1.89 11.99 5.99
C TYR A 78 -1.69 11.39 4.58
N GLY A 79 -1.01 10.25 4.48
CA GLY A 79 -0.78 9.58 3.20
C GLY A 79 -2.07 9.10 2.53
N GLU A 80 -2.97 8.49 3.31
CA GLU A 80 -4.31 8.10 2.86
C GLU A 80 -5.08 9.30 2.29
N ARG A 81 -5.18 10.39 3.06
CA ARG A 81 -5.89 11.60 2.63
C ARG A 81 -5.25 12.24 1.40
N SER A 82 -3.92 12.31 1.36
CA SER A 82 -3.20 12.91 0.24
C SER A 82 -3.52 12.19 -1.07
N ILE A 83 -3.57 10.86 -1.09
CA ILE A 83 -3.91 10.09 -2.30
C ILE A 83 -5.39 10.22 -2.63
N SER A 84 -6.28 10.21 -1.63
CA SER A 84 -7.70 10.47 -1.84
C SER A 84 -7.94 11.81 -2.55
N ASP A 85 -7.37 12.89 -2.01
CA ASP A 85 -7.49 14.24 -2.57
C ASP A 85 -6.87 14.35 -3.98
N MET A 86 -5.76 13.63 -4.23
CA MET A 86 -5.13 13.60 -5.56
C MET A 86 -6.00 12.87 -6.58
N MET A 87 -6.61 11.74 -6.22
CA MET A 87 -7.50 11.01 -7.13
C MET A 87 -8.76 11.79 -7.48
N GLU A 88 -9.21 12.74 -6.66
CA GLU A 88 -10.33 13.62 -7.01
C GLU A 88 -9.93 14.62 -8.10
N LYS A 89 -8.68 15.10 -8.06
CA LYS A 89 -8.18 16.22 -8.88
C LYS A 89 -7.43 15.79 -10.13
N ASP A 90 -6.83 14.61 -10.12
CA ASP A 90 -5.97 14.11 -11.20
C ASP A 90 -6.44 12.72 -11.68
N GLU A 91 -6.92 12.69 -12.92
CA GLU A 91 -7.35 11.46 -13.58
C GLU A 91 -6.19 10.48 -13.80
N SER A 92 -4.97 10.97 -14.01
CA SER A 92 -3.78 10.12 -14.20
C SER A 92 -3.48 9.33 -12.92
N THR A 93 -3.50 10.00 -11.77
CA THR A 93 -3.38 9.35 -10.46
C THR A 93 -4.47 8.29 -10.27
N ARG A 94 -5.74 8.61 -10.57
CA ARG A 94 -6.85 7.66 -10.46
C ARG A 94 -6.63 6.40 -11.31
N ARG A 95 -6.28 6.56 -12.59
CA ARG A 95 -6.00 5.44 -13.51
C ARG A 95 -4.82 4.58 -13.04
N THR A 96 -3.81 5.21 -12.45
CA THR A 96 -2.64 4.51 -11.90
C THR A 96 -3.03 3.65 -10.71
N ILE A 97 -3.83 4.20 -9.78
CA ILE A 97 -4.38 3.45 -8.64
C ILE A 97 -5.25 2.30 -9.10
N GLU A 98 -6.16 2.51 -10.06
CA GLU A 98 -7.00 1.45 -10.63
C GLU A 98 -6.17 0.32 -11.24
N THR A 99 -5.08 0.67 -11.94
CA THR A 99 -4.14 -0.31 -12.49
C THR A 99 -3.51 -1.16 -11.40
N ILE A 100 -3.08 -0.54 -10.29
CA ILE A 100 -2.50 -1.26 -9.15
C ILE A 100 -3.55 -2.15 -8.47
N VAL A 101 -4.77 -1.64 -8.26
CA VAL A 101 -5.89 -2.41 -7.71
C VAL A 101 -6.21 -3.64 -8.56
N ASN A 102 -6.20 -3.50 -9.89
CA ASN A 102 -6.42 -4.62 -10.80
C ASN A 102 -5.30 -5.66 -10.72
N LYS A 103 -4.04 -5.23 -10.56
CA LYS A 103 -2.91 -6.15 -10.29
C LYS A 103 -3.11 -6.90 -8.97
N LEU A 104 -3.55 -6.22 -7.92
CA LEU A 104 -3.79 -6.84 -6.60
C LEU A 104 -4.91 -7.88 -6.62
N LYS A 105 -5.95 -7.68 -7.43
CA LYS A 105 -7.08 -8.63 -7.56
C LYS A 105 -6.80 -9.80 -8.50
N SER A 106 -5.80 -9.67 -9.38
CA SER A 106 -5.45 -10.69 -10.38
C SER A 106 -4.32 -11.61 -9.95
N ASN A 107 -3.74 -11.37 -8.76
CA ASN A 107 -2.78 -12.26 -8.09
C ASN A 107 -3.49 -13.00 -6.96
#